data_AF-A0A4Y2BRA9-F1
#
_entry.id   AF-A0A4Y2BRA9-F1
#
_cell.length_a   1.000
_cell.length_b   1.000
_cell.length_c   1.000
_cell.angle_alpha   90.00
_cell.angle_beta   90.00
_cell.angle_gamma   90.00
#
_symmetry.space_group_name_H-M   'P 1'
#
loop_
_entity.id
_entity.type
_entity.pdbx_description
1 polymer ?
#
loop_
_entity_poly.entity_id
_entity_poly.type
_entity_poly.pdbx_seq_one_letter_code
_entity_poly.pdbx_strand_id
1 'polypeptide(L)' 'MRSSVEGHYKISDRTAQNWYKRFKGGVLSLEIKPRSGRPSVVNLQDLKQKVGMNPTTSTHKLSEELGPSKGTICRALYKL' A
#
# COMPACT_ATOMS: atom_id res chain seq x y z
N MET A 1 -25.83 -33.36 -19.61
CA MET A 1 -25.75 -31.89 -19.63
C MET A 1 -24.45 -31.47 -18.95
N ARG A 2 -23.35 -31.34 -19.70
CA ARG A 2 -22.08 -30.82 -19.17
C ARG A 2 -22.13 -29.32 -19.36
N SER A 3 -22.56 -28.58 -18.33
CA SER A 3 -22.49 -27.12 -18.36
C SER A 3 -21.01 -26.74 -18.49
N SER A 4 -20.65 -26.22 -19.66
CA SER A 4 -19.36 -25.58 -19.86
C SER A 4 -19.35 -24.31 -19.01
N VAL A 5 -18.90 -24.44 -17.77
CA VAL A 5 -18.75 -23.30 -16.86
C VAL A 5 -17.52 -22.53 -17.33
N GLU A 6 -17.78 -21.63 -18.28
CA GLU A 6 -17.08 -20.41 -18.69
C GLU A 6 -15.61 -20.47 -19.13
N GLY A 7 -15.39 -20.46 -20.44
CA GLY A 7 -14.08 -20.30 -21.08
C GLY A 7 -13.45 -18.93 -20.89
N HIS A 8 -12.12 -18.89 -21.08
CA HIS A 8 -11.23 -17.73 -21.19
C HIS A 8 -11.03 -16.80 -19.97
N TYR A 9 -11.99 -16.76 -19.02
CA TYR A 9 -11.89 -15.96 -17.79
C TYR A 9 -11.74 -16.81 -16.51
N LYS A 10 -11.34 -18.08 -16.67
CA LYS A 10 -11.14 -18.98 -15.54
C LYS A 10 -9.93 -18.55 -14.71
N ILE A 11 -10.11 -18.48 -13.40
CA ILE A 11 -8.98 -18.42 -12.47
C ILE A 11 -8.14 -19.69 -12.62
N SER A 12 -6.83 -19.56 -12.53
CA SER A 12 -5.94 -20.73 -12.55
C SER A 12 -6.26 -21.67 -11.37
N ASP A 13 -6.00 -22.98 -11.53
CA ASP A 13 -6.12 -23.95 -10.43
C ASP A 13 -5.33 -23.50 -9.19
N ARG A 14 -4.18 -22.84 -9.40
CA ARG A 14 -3.36 -22.28 -8.33
C ARG A 14 -4.09 -21.17 -7.56
N THR A 15 -4.82 -20.31 -8.26
CA THR A 15 -5.65 -19.27 -7.65
C THR A 15 -6.78 -19.89 -6.85
N ALA A 16 -7.46 -20.91 -7.38
CA ALA A 16 -8.53 -21.62 -6.68
C ALA A 16 -8.04 -22.30 -5.39
N GLN A 17 -6.90 -22.99 -5.44
CA GLN A 17 -6.27 -23.59 -4.25
C GLN A 17 -5.91 -22.55 -3.19
N ASN A 18 -5.40 -21.38 -3.58
CA ASN A 18 -5.07 -20.30 -2.65
C ASN A 18 -6.34 -19.75 -1.97
N TRP A 19 -7.44 -19.60 -2.70
CA TRP A 19 -8.73 -19.22 -2.12
C TRP A 19 -9.26 -20.26 -1.14
N TYR A 20 -9.20 -21.56 -1.50
CA TYR A 20 -9.63 -22.64 -0.60
C TYR A 20 -8.86 -22.62 0.73
N LYS A 21 -7.54 -22.40 0.69
CA LYS A 21 -6.71 -22.25 1.90
C LYS A 21 -7.13 -21.05 2.75
N ARG A 22 -7.44 -19.90 2.12
CA ARG A 22 -7.93 -18.70 2.83
C ARG A 22 -9.27 -18.97 3.52
N PHE A 23 -10.19 -19.64 2.85
CA PHE A 23 -11.48 -20.02 3.43
C PHE A 23 -11.34 -21.01 4.59
N LYS A 24 -10.49 -22.04 4.44
CA LYS A 24 -10.13 -22.96 5.53
C LYS A 24 -9.58 -22.24 6.76
N GLY A 25 -8.86 -21.15 6.56
CA GLY A 25 -8.32 -20.30 7.64
C GLY A 25 -9.32 -19.28 8.21
N GLY A 26 -10.61 -19.37 7.86
CA GLY A 26 -11.66 -18.50 8.41
C GLY A 26 -11.83 -17.15 7.70
N VAL A 27 -11.09 -16.88 6.62
CA VAL A 27 -11.24 -15.64 5.84
C VAL A 27 -12.31 -15.86 4.77
N LEU A 28 -13.57 -15.56 5.10
CA LEU A 28 -14.73 -15.74 4.22
C LEU A 28 -14.97 -14.60 3.21
N SER A 29 -14.26 -13.47 3.36
CA SER A 29 -14.39 -12.34 2.45
C SER A 29 -13.62 -12.56 1.14
N LEU A 30 -14.30 -12.28 0.02
CA LEU A 30 -13.72 -12.22 -1.33
C LEU A 30 -13.01 -10.88 -1.60
N GLU A 31 -13.03 -9.94 -0.66
CA GLU A 31 -12.35 -8.67 -0.82
C GLU A 31 -10.84 -8.88 -0.97
N ILE A 32 -10.30 -8.20 -1.98
CA ILE A 32 -8.87 -8.13 -2.19
C ILE A 32 -8.33 -7.17 -1.14
N LYS A 33 -7.61 -7.72 -0.16
CA LYS A 33 -6.88 -6.89 0.80
C LYS A 33 -5.95 -5.94 0.02
N PRO A 34 -5.82 -4.68 0.46
CA PRO A 34 -4.86 -3.77 -0.14
C PRO A 34 -3.50 -4.47 -0.19
N ARG A 35 -2.85 -4.41 -1.35
CA ARG A 35 -1.53 -5.03 -1.51
C ARG A 35 -0.61 -4.39 -0.48
N SER A 36 0.24 -5.19 0.16
CA SER A 36 1.36 -4.68 0.94
C SER A 36 2.31 -3.98 -0.04
N GLY A 37 2.04 -2.70 -0.32
CA GLY A 37 2.92 -1.86 -1.10
C GLY A 37 4.27 -1.69 -0.39
N ARG A 38 5.20 -1.00 -1.04
CA ARG A 38 6.46 -0.64 -0.37
C ARG A 38 6.13 0.19 0.88
N PRO A 39 6.62 -0.20 2.08
CA PRO A 39 6.41 0.59 3.29
C PRO A 39 6.94 2.01 3.09
N SER A 40 6.23 3.01 3.64
CA SER A 40 6.67 4.39 3.57
C SER A 40 8.01 4.54 4.29
N VAL A 41 9.00 5.09 3.60
CA VAL A 41 10.32 5.39 4.18
C VAL A 41 10.24 6.62 5.10
N VAL A 42 9.20 7.45 4.94
CA VAL A 42 9.01 8.67 5.73
C VAL A 42 8.00 8.41 6.83
N ASN A 43 8.35 8.74 8.08
CA ASN A 43 7.40 8.86 9.18
C ASN A 43 6.55 10.12 8.96
N LEU A 44 5.26 9.93 8.64
CA LEU A 44 4.35 11.03 8.35
C LEU A 44 4.04 11.88 9.59
N GLN A 45 4.10 11.31 10.80
CA GLN A 45 3.83 12.06 12.02
C GLN A 45 4.95 13.07 12.29
N ASP A 46 6.21 12.64 12.19
CA ASP A 46 7.37 13.51 12.38
C ASP A 46 7.41 14.61 11.32
N LEU A 47 7.08 14.27 10.06
CA LEU A 47 6.98 15.25 8.98
C LEU A 47 5.87 16.27 9.27
N LYS A 48 4.69 15.81 9.71
CA LYS A 48 3.55 16.68 10.05
C LYS A 48 3.88 17.61 11.21
N GLN A 49 4.58 17.11 12.23
CA GLN A 49 5.02 17.92 13.36
C GLN A 49 5.97 19.03 12.92
N LYS A 50 7.00 18.71 12.12
CA LYS A 50 7.96 19.72 11.64
C LYS A 50 7.32 20.80 10.78
N VAL A 51 6.44 20.40 9.85
CA VAL A 51 5.69 21.35 9.01
C VAL A 51 4.75 22.20 9.85
N GLY A 52 4.11 21.63 10.86
CA GLY A 52 3.25 22.36 11.78
C GLY A 52 3.99 23.39 12.63
N MET A 53 5.23 23.10 13.05
CA MET A 53 6.06 24.05 13.78
C MET A 53 6.53 25.20 12.88
N ASN A 54 6.96 24.90 11.65
CA ASN A 54 7.49 25.89 10.71
C ASN A 54 7.03 25.58 9.27
N PRO A 55 5.89 26.12 8.81
CA PRO A 55 5.31 25.78 7.51
C PRO A 55 6.11 26.29 6.31
N THR A 56 7.01 27.26 6.52
CA THR A 56 7.90 27.82 5.47
C THR A 56 9.20 27.03 5.30
N THR A 57 9.37 25.90 6.00
CA THR A 57 10.57 25.07 5.92
C THR A 57 10.73 24.47 4.52
N SER A 58 11.95 24.51 3.97
CA SER A 58 12.21 23.94 2.65
C SER A 58 12.23 22.41 2.68
N THR A 59 11.81 21.79 1.58
CA THR A 59 11.88 20.33 1.41
C THR A 59 13.30 19.79 1.41
N HIS A 60 14.30 20.63 1.15
CA HIS A 60 15.71 20.28 1.29
C HIS A 60 16.11 20.13 2.76
N LYS A 61 15.77 21.11 3.61
CA LYS A 61 16.04 21.04 5.06
C LYS A 61 15.34 19.84 5.70
N LEU A 62 14.07 19.61 5.34
CA LEU A 62 13.34 18.44 5.82
C LEU A 62 13.99 17.11 5.40
N SER A 63 14.61 17.07 4.22
CA SER A 63 15.34 15.89 3.73
C SER A 63 16.61 15.65 4.54
N GLU A 64 17.38 16.70 4.82
CA GLU A 64 18.59 16.62 5.64
C GLU A 64 18.28 16.17 7.07
N GLU A 65 17.22 16.70 7.67
CA GLU A 65 16.91 16.40 9.07
C GLU A 65 16.15 15.08 9.27
N LEU A 66 15.37 14.62 8.30
CA LEU A 66 14.61 13.37 8.41
C LEU A 66 15.36 12.18 7.79
N GLY A 67 16.25 12.43 6.83
CA GLY A 67 17.04 11.42 6.11
C GLY A 67 16.54 11.05 4.70
N PRO A 68 15.22 10.87 4.45
CA PRO A 68 14.71 10.58 3.11
C PRO A 68 15.04 11.66 2.10
N SER A 69 15.22 11.27 0.84
CA SER A 69 15.52 12.22 -0.24
C SER A 69 14.42 13.29 -0.39
N LYS A 70 14.80 14.48 -0.87
CA LYS A 70 13.88 15.59 -1.18
C LYS A 70 12.64 15.13 -1.96
N GLY A 71 12.81 14.28 -2.99
CA GLY A 71 11.69 13.76 -3.77
C GLY A 71 10.76 12.82 -2.99
N THR A 72 11.28 12.13 -1.97
CA THR A 72 10.47 11.33 -1.05
C THR A 72 9.72 12.23 -0.06
N ILE A 73 10.38 13.27 0.45
CA ILE A 73 9.73 14.29 1.28
C ILE A 73 8.60 14.99 0.53
N CYS A 74 8.82 15.45 -0.71
CA CYS A 74 7.74 16.07 -1.51
C CYS A 74 6.55 15.13 -1.68
N ARG A 75 6.79 13.85 -2.00
CA ARG A 75 5.71 12.85 -2.12
C ARG A 75 4.99 12.58 -0.80
N ALA A 76 5.69 12.66 0.33
CA ALA A 76 5.09 12.52 1.64
C ALA A 76 4.26 13.75 2.02
N LEU A 77 4.70 14.96 1.67
CA LEU A 77 3.93 16.20 1.86
C LEU A 77 2.60 16.18 1.09
N TYR A 78 2.56 15.62 -0.13
CA TYR A 78 1.31 15.42 -0.88
C TYR A 78 0.34 14.41 -0.23
N LYS A 79 0.78 13.65 0.77
CA LYS A 79 -0.03 12.65 1.48
C LYS A 79 -0.45 13.09 2.88
N LEU A 80 0.05 14.23 3.37
CA LEU A 80 -0.36 14.83 4.65
C LEU A 80 -1.75 15.44 4.55
#